data_AF-A0A2E3DC20-F1
#
_entry.id   AF-A0A2E3DC20-F1
#
_cell.length_a   1.000
_cell.length_b   1.000
_cell.length_c   1.000
_cell.angle_alpha   90.00
_cell.angle_beta   90.00
_cell.angle_gamma   90.00
#
_symmetry.space_group_name_H-M   'P 1'
#
loop_
_entity.id
_entity.type
_entity.pdbx_description
1 polymer ?
#
loop_
_entity_poly.entity_id
_entity_poly.type
_entity_poly.pdbx_seq_one_letter_code
_entity_poly.pdbx_strand_id
1 'polypeptide(L)'
;RDIFQTVRPEFSDSWSLSDAMQFISKEEQGVIVLVGQEFNQLEELENIALFPKVSSKPRKTSDTGNYRVVGTGSQILRDVGVGKMRLLSSPTRFNAISGFNLEVIEFIEKH
;
A
#
# COMPACT_ATOMS: atom_id res chain seq x y z
N ARG A 1 11.46 -2.81 -3.22
CA ARG A 1 11.18 -1.36 -3.32
C ARG A 1 11.36 -0.66 -1.99
N ASP A 2 10.67 -1.05 -0.92
CA ASP A 2 10.67 -0.22 0.30
C ASP A 2 11.98 -0.28 1.11
N ILE A 3 12.68 -1.42 1.11
CA ILE A 3 13.99 -1.57 1.79
C ILE A 3 15.15 -1.16 0.87
N PHE A 4 15.22 -1.79 -0.31
CA PHE A 4 16.34 -1.63 -1.25
C PHE A 4 16.15 -0.51 -2.28
N GLN A 5 15.07 0.28 -2.19
CA GLN A 5 14.74 1.36 -3.14
C GLN A 5 14.74 0.93 -4.62
N THR A 6 14.48 -0.35 -4.89
CA THR A 6 14.46 -0.90 -6.25
C THR A 6 13.39 -0.24 -7.11
N VAL A 7 13.76 0.15 -8.34
CA VAL A 7 12.86 0.72 -9.35
C VAL A 7 12.68 -0.28 -10.50
N ARG A 8 11.49 -0.31 -11.10
CA ARG A 8 11.21 -1.06 -12.33
C ARG A 8 10.82 -0.07 -13.42
N PRO A 9 11.63 0.13 -14.47
CA PRO A 9 11.41 1.17 -15.48
C PRO A 9 10.08 1.06 -16.23
N GLU A 10 9.56 -0.17 -16.39
CA GLU A 10 8.30 -0.43 -17.12
C GLU A 10 7.02 -0.25 -16.29
N PHE A 11 7.12 0.12 -15.01
CA PHE A 11 5.96 0.34 -14.14
C PHE A 11 5.77 1.82 -13.81
N SER A 12 4.51 2.26 -13.71
CA SER A 12 4.18 3.64 -13.36
C SER A 12 4.75 4.01 -11.99
N ASP A 13 5.25 5.24 -11.87
CA ASP A 13 5.76 5.73 -10.59
C ASP A 13 4.62 5.74 -9.56
N SER A 14 4.91 5.18 -8.40
CA SER A 14 3.94 5.02 -7.34
C SER A 14 4.64 5.23 -6.00
N TRP A 15 3.87 5.67 -5.02
CA TRP A 15 4.36 6.06 -3.70
C TRP A 15 5.15 4.96 -2.99
N SER A 16 6.48 5.05 -2.99
CA SER A 16 7.30 4.18 -2.14
C SER A 16 7.11 4.56 -0.67
N LEU A 17 7.42 3.64 0.26
CA LEU A 17 7.39 3.97 1.69
C LEU A 17 8.26 5.20 2.01
N SER A 18 9.45 5.29 1.39
CA SER A 18 10.36 6.42 1.58
C SER A 18 9.76 7.75 1.10
N ASP A 19 9.15 7.75 -0.09
CA ASP A 19 8.52 8.97 -0.65
C ASP A 19 7.30 9.39 0.18
N ALA A 20 6.49 8.43 0.61
CA ALA A 20 5.33 8.67 1.45
C ALA A 20 5.73 9.25 2.81
N MET A 21 6.77 8.71 3.44
CA MET A 21 7.33 9.27 4.69
C MET A 21 7.84 10.69 4.49
N GLN A 22 8.54 10.96 3.38
CA GLN A 22 9.04 12.30 3.08
C GLN A 22 7.90 13.29 2.85
N PHE A 23 6.84 12.90 2.15
CA PHE A 23 5.65 13.73 1.96
C PHE A 23 4.95 14.00 3.30
N ILE A 24 4.64 12.94 4.06
CA ILE A 24 3.97 13.07 5.36
C ILE A 24 4.76 13.93 6.34
N SER A 25 6.10 13.88 6.30
CA SER A 25 6.94 14.72 7.19
C SER A 25 6.77 16.23 6.99
N LYS A 26 6.20 16.65 5.86
CA LYS A 26 5.93 18.06 5.53
C LYS A 26 4.50 18.48 5.87
N GLU A 27 3.63 17.54 6.20
CA GLU A 27 2.25 17.78 6.56
C GLU A 27 2.11 17.85 8.09
N GLU A 28 1.10 18.56 8.57
CA GLU A 28 0.83 18.65 10.02
C GLU A 28 0.37 17.31 10.60
N GLN A 29 -0.26 16.47 9.77
CA GLN A 29 -0.85 15.20 10.17
C GLN A 29 -0.68 14.18 9.05
N GLY A 30 -0.30 12.96 9.41
CA GLY A 30 -0.29 11.83 8.49
C GLY A 30 -0.14 10.50 9.21
N VAL A 31 -0.61 9.44 8.55
CA VAL A 31 -0.59 8.08 9.08
C VAL A 31 -0.04 7.16 8.00
N ILE A 32 0.89 6.29 8.40
CA ILE A 32 1.33 5.15 7.59
C ILE A 32 0.88 3.89 8.30
N VAL A 33 0.15 3.03 7.58
CA VAL A 33 -0.26 1.72 8.08
C VAL A 33 0.55 0.65 7.37
N LEU A 34 1.38 -0.08 8.13
CA LEU A 34 2.12 -1.24 7.65
C LEU A 34 1.40 -2.51 8.11
N VAL A 35 0.73 -3.20 7.17
CA VAL A 35 0.09 -4.48 7.45
C VAL A 35 1.06 -5.60 7.13
N GLY A 36 1.56 -6.28 8.16
CA GLY A 36 2.43 -7.43 8.00
C GLY A 36 1.78 -8.55 7.18
N GLN A 37 2.61 -9.27 6.42
CA GLN A 37 2.22 -10.48 5.71
C GLN A 37 3.10 -11.64 6.18
N GLU A 38 2.59 -12.86 6.03
CA GLU A 38 3.40 -14.04 6.29
C GLU A 38 4.63 -14.05 5.37
N PHE A 39 5.79 -14.35 5.97
CA PHE A 39 7.04 -14.40 5.26
C PHE A 39 7.36 -15.84 4.85
N ASN A 40 7.51 -16.07 3.55
CA ASN A 40 8.01 -17.33 3.01
C ASN A 40 9.36 -17.09 2.34
N GLN A 41 10.41 -17.64 2.94
CA GLN A 41 11.78 -17.44 2.48
C GLN A 41 12.02 -17.96 1.06
N LEU A 42 11.44 -19.11 0.69
CA LEU A 42 11.64 -19.69 -0.64
C LEU A 42 10.97 -18.83 -1.72
N GLU A 43 9.74 -18.38 -1.46
CA GLU A 43 9.04 -17.47 -2.38
C GLU A 43 9.80 -16.15 -2.55
N GLU A 44 10.38 -15.61 -1.47
CA GLU A 44 11.13 -14.36 -1.54
C GLU A 44 12.46 -14.52 -2.31
N LEU A 45 13.17 -15.63 -2.12
CA LEU A 45 14.36 -15.94 -2.92
C LEU A 45 14.04 -16.09 -4.41
N GLU A 46 12.91 -16.73 -4.76
CA GLU A 46 12.43 -16.78 -6.16
C GLU A 46 12.14 -15.38 -6.70
N ASN A 47 11.51 -14.51 -5.93
CA ASN A 47 11.22 -13.12 -6.34
C ASN A 47 12.50 -12.32 -6.60
N ILE A 48 13.53 -12.49 -5.75
CA ILE A 48 14.83 -11.84 -5.91
C ILE A 48 15.53 -12.34 -7.17
N ALA A 49 15.54 -13.66 -7.40
CA ALA A 49 16.18 -14.26 -8.57
C ALA A 49 15.54 -13.83 -9.90
N LEU A 50 14.23 -13.51 -9.89
CA LEU A 50 13.49 -13.06 -11.08
C LEU A 50 13.62 -11.56 -11.35
N PHE A 51 14.01 -10.74 -10.36
CA PHE A 51 14.09 -9.30 -10.52
C PHE A 51 15.09 -8.90 -11.63
N PRO A 52 14.77 -7.93 -12.52
CA PRO A 52 13.62 -7.02 -12.50
C PRO A 52 12.33 -7.56 -13.12
N LYS A 53 12.36 -8.75 -13.73
CA LYS A 53 11.20 -9.35 -14.40
C LYS A 53 10.12 -9.71 -13.38
N VAL A 54 8.87 -9.71 -13.84
CA VAL A 54 7.72 -10.15 -13.02
C VAL A 54 7.46 -11.63 -13.28
N SER A 55 7.31 -12.39 -12.19
CA SER A 55 6.77 -13.75 -12.23
C SER A 55 5.43 -13.76 -12.98
N SER A 56 5.26 -14.63 -13.97
CA SER A 56 3.97 -14.87 -14.62
C SER A 56 3.00 -15.67 -13.75
N LYS A 57 3.46 -16.24 -12.63
CA LYS A 57 2.55 -16.87 -11.67
C LYS A 57 1.73 -15.77 -10.98
N PRO A 58 0.39 -15.87 -10.97
CA PRO A 58 -0.44 -14.94 -10.22
C PRO A 58 0.02 -14.97 -8.76
N ARG A 59 0.36 -13.80 -8.22
CA ARG A 59 0.55 -13.65 -6.78
C ARG A 59 -0.73 -14.18 -6.15
N LYS A 60 -0.64 -15.14 -5.21
CA LYS A 60 -1.79 -15.68 -4.50
C LYS A 60 -2.35 -14.61 -3.54
N THR A 61 -2.77 -13.47 -4.05
CA THR A 61 -3.69 -12.60 -3.35
C THR A 61 -5.05 -13.27 -3.49
N SER A 62 -5.32 -14.25 -2.63
CA SER A 62 -6.70 -14.68 -2.43
C SER A 62 -7.51 -13.44 -2.07
N ASP A 63 -8.77 -13.36 -2.49
CA ASP A 63 -9.64 -12.24 -2.12
C ASP A 63 -9.64 -11.99 -0.61
N THR A 64 -9.48 -13.06 0.19
CA THR A 64 -9.30 -13.00 1.65
C THR A 64 -8.10 -12.16 2.09
N GLY A 65 -6.99 -12.15 1.36
CA GLY A 65 -5.82 -11.31 1.64
C GLY A 65 -6.09 -9.83 1.40
N ASN A 66 -6.82 -9.49 0.33
CA ASN A 66 -7.23 -8.12 0.04
C ASN A 66 -8.24 -7.62 1.08
N TYR A 67 -9.23 -8.44 1.45
CA TYR A 67 -10.16 -8.12 2.53
C TYR A 67 -9.47 -7.95 3.88
N ARG A 68 -8.44 -8.75 4.20
CA ARG A 68 -7.66 -8.60 5.43
C ARG A 68 -6.92 -7.26 5.47
N VAL A 69 -6.22 -6.91 4.39
CA VAL A 69 -5.48 -5.63 4.33
C VAL A 69 -6.43 -4.45 4.43
N VAL A 70 -7.56 -4.48 3.71
CA VAL A 70 -8.56 -3.40 3.77
C VAL A 70 -9.22 -3.34 5.13
N GLY A 71 -9.68 -4.47 5.68
CA GLY A 71 -10.40 -4.52 6.94
C GLY A 71 -9.52 -4.12 8.13
N THR A 72 -8.35 -4.75 8.29
CA THR A 72 -7.41 -4.42 9.35
C THR A 72 -6.88 -2.99 9.20
N GLY A 73 -6.53 -2.57 7.98
CA GLY A 73 -6.08 -1.20 7.73
C GLY A 73 -7.14 -0.16 8.09
N SER A 74 -8.41 -0.43 7.76
CA SER A 74 -9.51 0.48 8.08
C SER A 74 -9.79 0.59 9.57
N GLN A 75 -9.70 -0.52 10.31
CA GLN A 75 -9.84 -0.50 11.77
C GLN A 75 -8.72 0.30 12.43
N ILE A 76 -7.46 0.06 12.03
CA ILE A 76 -6.31 0.82 12.54
C ILE A 76 -6.50 2.33 12.30
N LEU A 77 -6.86 2.71 11.07
CA LEU A 77 -7.09 4.11 10.71
C LEU A 77 -8.17 4.75 11.60
N ARG A 78 -9.28 4.05 11.81
CA ARG A 78 -10.35 4.53 12.70
C ARG A 78 -9.88 4.65 14.15
N ASP A 79 -9.13 3.67 14.65
CA ASP A 79 -8.66 3.63 16.03
C ASP A 79 -7.69 4.78 16.34
N VAL A 80 -6.90 5.22 15.36
CA VAL A 80 -6.03 6.41 15.49
C VAL A 80 -6.75 7.73 15.17
N GLY A 81 -8.08 7.69 14.97
CA GLY A 81 -8.93 8.87 14.83
C GLY A 81 -9.12 9.38 13.40
N VAL A 82 -8.72 8.62 12.38
CA VAL A 82 -8.96 8.99 10.98
C VAL A 82 -10.44 8.79 10.64
N GLY A 83 -11.05 9.79 10.00
CA GLY A 83 -12.39 9.71 9.41
C GLY A 83 -12.40 10.12 7.94
N LYS A 84 -11.86 11.30 7.63
CA LYS A 84 -11.62 11.77 6.26
C LYS A 84 -10.12 11.81 5.99
N MET A 85 -9.70 11.34 4.82
CA MET A 85 -8.28 11.26 4.49
C MET A 85 -7.99 11.56 3.01
N ARG A 86 -6.81 12.12 2.77
CA ARG A 86 -6.20 12.20 1.44
C ARG A 86 -5.29 11.00 1.28
N LEU A 87 -5.47 10.22 0.23
CA LEU A 87 -4.77 8.96 0.04
C LEU A 87 -3.62 9.13 -0.97
N LEU A 88 -2.40 8.77 -0.56
CA LEU A 88 -1.23 8.74 -1.44
C LEU A 88 -1.29 7.50 -2.36
N SER A 89 -2.00 7.62 -3.49
CA SER A 89 -2.24 6.52 -4.43
C SER A 89 -2.75 7.07 -5.77
N SER A 90 -2.56 6.30 -6.85
CA SER A 90 -3.34 6.51 -8.07
C SER A 90 -4.85 6.36 -7.79
N PRO A 91 -5.73 7.04 -8.54
CA PRO A 91 -7.18 6.96 -8.35
C PRO A 91 -7.69 5.53 -8.52
N THR A 92 -8.41 5.02 -7.51
CA THR A 92 -9.05 3.69 -7.57
C THR A 92 -10.43 3.73 -6.92
N ARG A 93 -11.34 2.84 -7.33
CA ARG A 93 -12.65 2.70 -6.67
C ARG A 93 -12.51 1.93 -5.36
N PHE A 94 -12.51 2.65 -4.23
CA PHE A 94 -12.52 2.05 -2.89
C PHE A 94 -13.95 1.90 -2.35
N ASN A 95 -14.63 0.80 -2.65
CA ASN A 95 -15.99 0.55 -2.16
C ASN A 95 -16.03 -0.08 -0.75
N ALA A 96 -14.93 -0.62 -0.25
CA ALA A 96 -14.90 -1.46 0.95
C ALA A 96 -14.66 -0.72 2.28
N ILE A 97 -14.32 0.58 2.25
CA ILE A 97 -13.94 1.35 3.44
C ILE A 97 -15.10 2.12 4.08
N SER A 98 -16.22 2.27 3.37
CA SER A 98 -17.40 3.01 3.85
C SER A 98 -18.03 2.37 5.10
N GLY A 99 -17.94 1.05 5.24
CA GLY A 99 -18.36 0.31 6.43
C GLY A 99 -17.52 0.56 7.69
N PHE A 100 -16.42 1.30 7.57
CA PHE A 100 -15.50 1.62 8.68
C PHE A 100 -15.56 3.10 9.09
N ASN A 101 -16.55 3.86 8.59
CA ASN A 101 -16.63 5.31 8.78
C ASN A 101 -15.41 6.06 8.23
N LEU A 102 -14.83 5.56 7.14
CA LEU A 102 -13.72 6.20 6.43
C LEU A 102 -14.18 6.77 5.09
N GLU A 103 -13.66 7.94 4.76
CA GLU A 103 -13.93 8.67 3.51
C GLU A 103 -12.61 9.13 2.88
N VAL A 104 -12.36 8.72 1.64
CA VAL A 104 -11.28 9.29 0.83
C VAL A 104 -11.81 10.55 0.17
N ILE A 105 -11.24 11.70 0.54
CA ILE A 105 -11.64 13.00 -0.01
C ILE A 105 -10.76 13.45 -1.17
N GLU A 106 -9.57 12.85 -1.32
CA GLU A 106 -8.62 13.19 -2.38
C GLU A 106 -7.66 12.01 -2.61
N PHE A 107 -7.25 11.82 -3.87
CA PHE A 107 -6.12 10.99 -4.24
C PHE A 107 -4.96 11.90 -4.63
N ILE A 108 -3.83 11.77 -3.94
CA ILE A 108 -2.61 12.50 -4.26
C ILE A 108 -1.72 11.55 -5.06
N GLU A 109 -1.57 11.85 -6.35
CA GLU A 109 -0.71 11.07 -7.25
C GLU A 109 0.76 11.49 -7.12
N LYS A 110 1.66 10.57 -7.48
CA LYS A 110 3.10 10.87 -7.53
C LYS A 110 3.42 11.38 -8.94
N HIS A 111 3.87 12.64 -9.02
CA HIS A 111 4.30 13.29 -10.26
C HIS A 111 5.80 13.12 -10.51
#